data_AF-A0ABD6EUZ8-F1
#
_entry.id   AF-A0ABD6EUZ8-F1
#
_cell.length_a   1.000
_cell.length_b   1.000
_cell.length_c   1.000
_cell.angle_alpha   90.00
_cell.angle_beta   90.00
_cell.angle_gamma   90.00
#
_symmetry.space_group_name_H-M   'P 1'
#
loop_
_entity.id
_entity.type
_entity.pdbx_description
1 polymer ?
#
loop_
_entity_poly.entity_id
_entity_poly.type
_entity_poly.pdbx_seq_one_letter_code
_entity_poly.pdbx_strand_id
1 'polypeptide(L)'
;MNTAIFLVTAFTAIFIHCEALAFPKKPYYWTVNHLECRAIAGHDVARCSLRVQGSDLEMNPGCHEELDKRNNTRVYCGIMCEESDDTTVVTKRPAWNHACNLFYNYQLQRLREDWYIWRSGECLNTTITFDVRCGFSRDRRIFYRDNAKLFEYEDATDSDGSKVRRN
;
A
#
# COMPACT_ATOMS: atom_id res chain seq x y z
N MET A 1 61.57 0.24 -30.80
CA MET A 1 60.94 -0.69 -29.82
C MET A 1 60.40 -0.03 -28.54
N ASN A 2 60.58 1.29 -28.33
CA ASN A 2 60.16 1.94 -27.08
C ASN A 2 58.83 2.72 -27.15
N THR A 3 58.22 2.88 -28.33
CA THR A 3 56.99 3.67 -28.51
C THR A 3 55.71 2.85 -28.34
N ALA A 4 55.76 1.52 -28.57
CA ALA A 4 54.59 0.64 -28.45
C ALA A 4 54.23 0.31 -26.99
N ILE A 5 55.19 0.40 -26.06
CA ILE A 5 55.00 0.01 -24.64
C ILE A 5 54.17 1.06 -23.89
N PHE A 6 54.35 2.36 -24.20
CA PHE A 6 53.64 3.45 -23.53
C PHE A 6 52.14 3.51 -23.85
N LEU A 7 51.71 3.03 -25.02
CA LEU A 7 50.29 3.01 -25.40
C LEU A 7 49.50 1.91 -24.69
N VAL A 8 50.12 0.77 -24.41
CA VAL A 8 49.46 -0.37 -23.73
C VAL A 8 49.21 -0.07 -22.24
N THR A 9 50.08 0.71 -21.61
CA THR A 9 49.91 1.12 -20.20
C THR A 9 48.88 2.23 -20.02
N ALA A 10 48.63 3.05 -21.05
CA ALA A 10 47.61 4.10 -20.99
C ALA A 10 46.18 3.56 -21.14
N PHE A 11 45.98 2.48 -21.91
CA PHE A 11 44.66 1.86 -22.10
C PHE A 11 44.23 0.97 -20.93
N THR A 12 45.17 0.38 -20.19
CA THR A 12 44.85 -0.48 -19.03
C THR A 12 44.52 0.31 -17.77
N ALA A 13 44.95 1.57 -17.65
CA ALA A 13 44.62 2.43 -16.51
C ALA A 13 43.17 2.97 -16.53
N ILE A 14 42.50 2.97 -17.69
CA ILE A 14 41.12 3.47 -17.82
C ILE A 14 40.09 2.43 -17.35
N PHE A 15 40.41 1.13 -17.37
CA PHE A 15 39.49 0.06 -16.98
C PHE A 15 39.47 -0.24 -15.47
N ILE A 16 40.37 0.34 -14.66
CA ILE A 16 40.56 -0.05 -13.25
C ILE A 16 39.77 0.85 -12.26
N HIS A 17 39.18 1.97 -12.70
CA HIS A 17 38.49 2.90 -11.79
C HIS A 17 36.95 2.84 -11.83
N CYS A 18 36.35 1.78 -12.37
CA CYS A 18 34.92 1.54 -12.18
C CYS A 18 34.68 0.73 -10.89
N GLU A 19 35.24 1.17 -9.76
CA GLU A 19 34.72 0.75 -8.46
C GLU A 19 33.36 1.42 -8.31
N ALA A 20 32.34 0.57 -8.40
CA ALA A 20 30.96 0.93 -8.15
C ALA A 20 30.88 1.82 -6.90
N LEU A 21 30.48 3.08 -7.10
CA LEU A 21 29.87 3.90 -6.06
C LEU A 21 28.60 3.18 -5.63
N ALA A 22 28.75 2.14 -4.81
CA ALA A 22 27.66 1.45 -4.16
C ALA A 22 27.12 2.40 -3.10
N PHE A 23 26.26 3.33 -3.54
CA PHE A 23 25.48 4.17 -2.64
C PHE A 23 24.85 3.25 -1.59
N PRO A 24 24.98 3.57 -0.30
CA PRO A 24 24.38 2.75 0.74
C PRO A 24 22.88 2.65 0.43
N LYS A 25 22.39 1.41 0.24
CA LYS A 25 20.97 1.16 -0.02
C LYS A 25 20.20 1.78 1.15
N LYS A 26 19.35 2.77 0.86
CA LYS A 26 18.49 3.38 1.88
C LYS A 26 17.69 2.27 2.58
N PRO A 27 17.51 2.35 3.91
CA PRO A 27 16.68 1.38 4.62
C PRO A 27 15.26 1.40 4.04
N TYR A 28 14.69 0.22 3.84
CA TYR A 28 13.34 0.03 3.32
C TYR A 28 12.43 -0.46 4.45
N TYR A 29 11.27 0.17 4.63
CA TYR A 29 10.39 -0.06 5.77
C TYR A 29 9.15 -0.83 5.33
N TRP A 30 8.75 -1.80 6.14
CA TRP A 30 7.61 -2.66 5.84
C TRP A 30 6.58 -2.61 6.96
N THR A 31 5.31 -2.56 6.59
CA THR A 31 4.18 -2.75 7.51
C THR A 31 3.26 -3.82 6.95
N VAL A 32 2.55 -4.53 7.84
CA VAL A 32 1.54 -5.52 7.43
C VAL A 32 0.20 -5.07 7.97
N ASN A 33 -0.75 -4.92 7.06
CA ASN A 33 -2.13 -4.57 7.34
C ASN A 33 -2.99 -5.83 7.21
N HIS A 34 -3.97 -5.97 8.09
CA HIS A 34 -4.89 -7.11 8.11
C HIS A 34 -6.27 -6.64 7.66
N LEU A 35 -6.68 -7.01 6.44
CA LEU A 35 -8.01 -6.71 5.93
C LEU A 35 -8.92 -7.92 6.16
N GLU A 36 -9.93 -7.78 7.00
CA GLU A 36 -10.94 -8.79 7.26
C GLU A 36 -12.21 -8.47 6.48
N CYS A 37 -12.66 -9.42 5.66
CA CYS A 37 -13.93 -9.34 4.96
C CYS A 37 -14.87 -10.42 5.49
N ARG A 38 -16.07 -10.01 5.92
CA ARG A 38 -17.07 -10.92 6.51
C ARG A 38 -18.36 -10.92 5.71
N ALA A 39 -18.83 -12.09 5.33
CA ALA A 39 -20.17 -12.27 4.79
C ALA A 39 -21.18 -12.08 5.92
N ILE A 40 -22.14 -11.18 5.74
CA ILE A 40 -23.16 -10.84 6.73
C ILE A 40 -24.52 -11.28 6.18
N ALA A 41 -25.32 -11.95 7.00
CA ALA A 41 -26.67 -12.36 6.62
C ALA A 41 -27.51 -11.15 6.20
N GLY A 42 -28.17 -11.23 5.05
CA GLY A 42 -28.98 -10.13 4.49
C GLY A 42 -28.21 -9.19 3.56
N HIS A 43 -26.92 -9.43 3.31
CA HIS A 43 -26.13 -8.69 2.31
C HIS A 43 -25.54 -9.64 1.26
N ASP A 44 -25.54 -9.20 0.00
CA ASP A 44 -24.99 -9.97 -1.12
C ASP A 44 -23.46 -9.88 -1.22
N VAL A 45 -22.86 -8.90 -0.54
CA VAL A 45 -21.42 -8.60 -0.56
C VAL A 45 -20.87 -8.60 0.86
N ALA A 46 -19.76 -9.32 1.07
CA ALA A 46 -19.01 -9.33 2.30
C ALA A 46 -18.37 -7.97 2.56
N ARG A 47 -18.59 -7.43 3.76
CA ARG A 47 -18.07 -6.13 4.17
C ARG A 47 -16.65 -6.26 4.68
N CYS A 48 -15.75 -5.38 4.23
CA CYS A 48 -14.34 -5.42 4.59
C CYS A 48 -13.96 -4.29 5.55
N SER A 49 -13.17 -4.58 6.57
CA SER A 49 -12.54 -3.57 7.41
C SER A 49 -11.09 -3.94 7.69
N LEU A 50 -10.26 -2.92 7.89
CA LEU A 50 -8.92 -3.14 8.41
C LEU A 50 -9.02 -3.44 9.89
N ARG A 51 -8.30 -4.46 10.35
CA ARG A 51 -8.27 -4.82 11.76
C ARG A 51 -7.26 -3.95 12.47
N VAL A 52 -7.75 -3.04 13.29
CA VAL A 52 -6.95 -2.32 14.29
C VAL A 52 -7.14 -3.02 15.62
N GLN A 53 -6.06 -3.27 16.36
CA GLN A 53 -6.16 -3.94 17.66
C GLN A 53 -7.00 -3.09 18.62
N GLY A 54 -8.10 -3.65 19.12
CA GLY A 54 -8.92 -3.02 20.15
C GLY A 54 -10.03 -2.08 19.65
N SER A 55 -10.31 -2.02 18.35
CA SER A 55 -11.47 -1.27 17.83
C SER A 55 -12.32 -2.10 16.86
N ASP A 56 -13.63 -2.08 17.09
CA ASP A 56 -14.61 -2.50 16.10
C ASP A 56 -14.77 -1.34 15.10
N LEU A 57 -13.93 -1.35 14.08
CA LEU A 57 -14.03 -0.38 13.00
C LEU A 57 -15.32 -0.62 12.20
N GLU A 58 -15.92 0.48 11.75
CA GLU A 58 -17.01 0.44 10.78
C GLU A 58 -16.63 -0.51 9.64
N MET A 59 -17.55 -1.38 9.25
CA MET A 59 -17.30 -2.29 8.14
C MET A 59 -17.56 -1.57 6.82
N ASN A 60 -16.60 -1.70 5.90
CA ASN A 60 -16.58 -1.10 4.55
C ASN A 60 -16.26 0.42 4.45
N PRO A 61 -15.36 1.00 5.28
CA PRO A 61 -15.01 2.40 5.16
C PRO A 61 -14.14 2.58 3.90
N GLY A 62 -14.54 3.50 3.01
CA GLY A 62 -13.78 3.80 1.80
C GLY A 62 -13.79 2.72 0.72
N CYS A 63 -14.66 1.70 0.82
CA CYS A 63 -14.87 0.77 -0.28
C CYS A 63 -15.92 1.30 -1.27
N HIS A 64 -15.70 1.08 -2.56
CA HIS A 64 -16.61 1.50 -3.63
C HIS A 64 -16.76 0.42 -4.69
N GLU A 65 -17.85 0.49 -5.46
CA GLU A 65 -18.17 -0.47 -6.51
C GLU A 65 -17.95 0.15 -7.89
N GLU A 66 -17.37 -0.61 -8.80
CA GLU A 66 -17.28 -0.25 -10.21
C GLU A 66 -17.59 -1.46 -11.10
N LEU A 67 -17.98 -1.20 -12.34
CA LEU A 67 -18.11 -2.23 -13.36
C LEU A 67 -16.81 -2.35 -14.15
N ASP A 68 -16.32 -3.57 -14.32
CA ASP A 68 -15.17 -3.81 -15.18
C ASP A 68 -15.54 -3.68 -16.67
N LYS A 69 -14.55 -3.76 -17.56
CA LYS A 69 -14.74 -3.68 -19.02
C LYS A 69 -15.67 -4.75 -19.60
N ARG A 70 -15.95 -5.81 -18.84
CA ARG A 70 -16.83 -6.93 -19.19
C ARG A 70 -18.16 -6.86 -18.44
N ASN A 71 -18.45 -5.72 -17.80
CA ASN A 71 -19.67 -5.47 -17.05
C ASN A 71 -19.81 -6.33 -15.78
N ASN A 72 -18.70 -6.81 -15.20
CA ASN A 72 -18.72 -7.49 -13.91
C ASN A 72 -18.50 -6.49 -12.78
N THR A 73 -19.29 -6.60 -11.71
CA THR A 73 -19.10 -5.79 -10.50
C THR A 73 -17.78 -6.15 -9.81
N ARG A 74 -17.00 -5.11 -9.52
CA ARG A 74 -15.81 -5.14 -8.68
C ARG A 74 -16.01 -4.23 -7.50
N VAL A 75 -15.67 -4.71 -6.31
CA VAL A 75 -15.64 -3.89 -5.09
C VAL A 75 -14.19 -3.64 -4.73
N TYR A 76 -13.81 -2.37 -4.68
CA TYR A 76 -12.50 -1.89 -4.33
C TYR A 76 -12.51 -1.44 -2.88
N CYS A 77 -11.59 -1.96 -2.07
CA CYS A 77 -11.42 -1.56 -0.69
C CYS A 77 -10.01 -1.03 -0.45
N GLY A 78 -9.92 0.13 0.22
CA GLY A 78 -8.65 0.69 0.64
C GLY A 78 -7.94 -0.22 1.64
N ILE A 79 -6.62 -0.36 1.48
CA ILE A 79 -5.79 -1.22 2.34
C ILE A 79 -4.83 -0.42 3.25
N MET A 80 -4.99 0.90 3.33
CA MET A 80 -4.17 1.84 4.13
C MET A 80 -2.66 1.68 3.90
N CYS A 81 -2.29 1.52 2.63
CA CYS A 81 -0.92 1.53 2.14
C CYS A 81 -0.64 2.83 1.36
N GLU A 82 -1.20 3.96 1.79
CA GLU A 82 -0.99 5.26 1.15
C GLU A 82 0.50 5.58 1.05
N GLU A 83 0.94 6.15 -0.07
CA GLU A 83 2.33 6.47 -0.36
C GLU A 83 3.31 5.27 -0.38
N SER A 84 2.83 4.03 -0.34
CA SER A 84 3.71 2.87 -0.49
C SER A 84 4.23 2.73 -1.91
N ASP A 85 5.54 2.47 -2.00
CA ASP A 85 6.26 2.24 -3.25
C ASP A 85 6.06 0.79 -3.73
N ASP A 86 5.83 -0.14 -2.79
CA ASP A 86 5.57 -1.56 -3.05
C ASP A 86 4.41 -2.05 -2.19
N THR A 87 3.58 -2.94 -2.76
CA THR A 87 2.48 -3.58 -2.04
C THR A 87 2.29 -5.01 -2.52
N THR A 88 2.17 -5.95 -1.59
CA THR A 88 1.95 -7.37 -1.89
C THR A 88 0.96 -8.03 -0.94
N VAL A 89 0.11 -8.93 -1.45
CA VAL A 89 -0.69 -9.82 -0.60
C VAL A 89 0.23 -10.93 -0.11
N VAL A 90 0.55 -10.93 1.18
CA VAL A 90 1.44 -11.91 1.82
C VAL A 90 0.71 -13.22 2.04
N THR A 91 -0.53 -13.16 2.53
CA THR A 91 -1.29 -14.35 2.89
C THR A 91 -2.77 -14.07 2.74
N LYS A 92 -3.49 -15.11 2.30
CA LYS A 92 -4.95 -15.15 2.26
C LYS A 92 -5.43 -16.23 3.23
N ARG A 93 -6.44 -15.94 4.05
CA ARG A 93 -6.99 -16.89 5.03
C ARG A 93 -8.51 -17.02 4.86
N PRO A 94 -9.06 -18.22 4.65
CA PRO A 94 -8.34 -19.48 4.52
C PRO A 94 -7.56 -19.59 3.20
N ALA A 95 -6.36 -20.18 3.25
CA ALA A 95 -5.49 -20.31 2.07
C ALA A 95 -6.11 -21.20 0.98
N TRP A 96 -6.85 -22.22 1.40
CA TRP A 96 -7.54 -23.20 0.53
C TRP A 96 -8.85 -22.69 -0.08
N ASN A 97 -9.24 -21.43 0.17
CA ASN A 97 -10.43 -20.87 -0.45
C ASN A 97 -10.25 -20.74 -1.98
N HIS A 98 -11.05 -21.45 -2.76
CA HIS A 98 -11.00 -21.40 -4.24
C HIS A 98 -11.89 -20.30 -4.84
N ALA A 99 -12.87 -19.77 -4.09
CA ALA A 99 -13.74 -18.68 -4.54
C ALA A 99 -12.95 -17.38 -4.77
N CYS A 100 -11.92 -17.14 -3.96
CA CYS A 100 -11.00 -16.02 -4.11
C CYS A 100 -9.66 -16.48 -4.68
N ASN A 101 -9.43 -16.29 -5.99
CA ASN A 101 -8.16 -16.57 -6.66
C ASN A 101 -7.50 -15.28 -7.15
N LEU A 102 -6.19 -15.17 -6.92
CA LEU A 102 -5.39 -14.00 -7.28
C LEU A 102 -5.44 -13.80 -8.80
N PHE A 103 -5.53 -12.55 -9.26
CA PHE A 103 -5.70 -12.14 -10.67
C PHE A 103 -7.05 -12.45 -11.30
N TYR A 104 -7.82 -13.40 -10.78
CA TYR A 104 -9.14 -13.73 -11.29
C TYR A 104 -10.24 -12.98 -10.55
N ASN A 105 -10.34 -13.21 -9.24
CA ASN A 105 -11.45 -12.72 -8.41
C ASN A 105 -10.99 -11.74 -7.34
N TYR A 106 -9.68 -11.56 -7.17
CA TYR A 106 -9.13 -10.44 -6.43
C TYR A 106 -7.73 -10.06 -6.91
N GLN A 107 -7.36 -8.79 -6.78
CA GLN A 107 -5.98 -8.34 -6.97
C GLN A 107 -5.77 -6.94 -6.36
N LEU A 108 -4.49 -6.60 -6.14
CA LEU A 108 -4.08 -5.25 -5.78
C LEU A 108 -4.09 -4.33 -7.01
N GLN A 109 -4.64 -3.14 -6.84
CA GLN A 109 -4.66 -2.11 -7.86
C GLN A 109 -4.35 -0.76 -7.24
N ARG A 110 -3.42 -0.04 -7.88
CA ARG A 110 -3.12 1.34 -7.53
C ARG A 110 -4.08 2.24 -8.29
N LEU A 111 -4.83 3.06 -7.56
CA LEU A 111 -5.68 4.12 -8.11
C LEU A 111 -5.15 5.44 -7.56
N ARG A 112 -4.60 6.29 -8.44
CA ARG A 112 -3.90 7.52 -8.07
C ARG A 112 -2.74 7.23 -7.09
N GLU A 113 -2.82 7.70 -5.86
CA GLU A 113 -1.79 7.56 -4.83
C GLU A 113 -2.10 6.45 -3.82
N ASP A 114 -3.29 5.87 -3.90
CA ASP A 114 -3.78 4.88 -2.95
C ASP A 114 -3.78 3.48 -3.55
N TRP A 115 -3.66 2.52 -2.66
CA TRP A 115 -3.76 1.11 -3.01
C TRP A 115 -5.10 0.55 -2.55
N TYR A 116 -5.68 -0.22 -3.46
CA TYR A 116 -6.92 -0.93 -3.25
C TYR A 116 -6.69 -2.41 -3.48
N ILE A 117 -7.43 -3.22 -2.75
CA ILE A 117 -7.70 -4.59 -3.17
C ILE A 117 -9.09 -4.62 -3.78
N TRP A 118 -9.21 -5.10 -5.01
CA TRP A 118 -10.51 -5.34 -5.61
C TRP A 118 -10.90 -6.79 -5.47
N ARG A 119 -12.20 -7.04 -5.35
CA ARG A 119 -12.82 -8.38 -5.32
C ARG A 119 -13.96 -8.42 -6.33
N SER A 120 -14.24 -9.59 -6.89
CA SER A 120 -15.34 -9.81 -7.83
C SER A 120 -15.94 -11.22 -7.72
N GLY A 121 -17.12 -11.40 -8.33
CA GLY A 121 -17.79 -12.70 -8.42
C GLY A 121 -18.04 -13.35 -7.05
N GLU A 122 -17.87 -14.67 -6.96
CA GLU A 122 -18.05 -15.42 -5.71
C GLU A 122 -17.13 -14.95 -4.58
N CYS A 123 -15.98 -14.38 -4.93
CA CYS A 123 -15.09 -13.82 -3.93
C CYS A 123 -15.76 -12.69 -3.15
N LEU A 124 -16.71 -11.93 -3.72
CA LEU A 124 -17.42 -10.85 -3.03
C LEU A 124 -18.23 -11.34 -1.83
N ASN A 125 -18.86 -12.50 -1.90
CA ASN A 125 -19.70 -13.04 -0.83
C ASN A 125 -18.94 -13.98 0.14
N THR A 126 -17.62 -14.00 0.05
CA THR A 126 -16.79 -14.93 0.83
C THR A 126 -16.25 -14.26 2.09
N THR A 127 -16.33 -14.93 3.25
CA THR A 127 -15.58 -14.53 4.45
C THR A 127 -14.11 -14.88 4.29
N ILE A 128 -13.24 -13.87 4.29
CA ILE A 128 -11.81 -14.04 4.00
C ILE A 128 -10.98 -12.92 4.62
N THR A 129 -9.74 -13.22 4.96
CA THR A 129 -8.77 -12.24 5.46
C THR A 129 -7.57 -12.16 4.52
N PHE A 130 -7.11 -10.94 4.26
CA PHE A 130 -5.88 -10.67 3.51
C PHE A 130 -4.86 -10.00 4.42
N ASP A 131 -3.67 -10.59 4.50
CA ASP A 131 -2.50 -9.94 5.07
C ASP A 131 -1.77 -9.24 3.94
N VAL A 132 -1.77 -7.91 3.95
CA VAL A 132 -1.17 -7.09 2.90
C VAL A 132 0.04 -6.37 3.44
N ARG A 133 1.17 -6.51 2.76
CA ARG A 133 2.42 -5.84 3.10
C ARG A 133 2.56 -4.58 2.27
N CYS A 134 2.77 -3.45 2.95
CA CYS A 134 3.10 -2.17 2.34
C CYS A 134 4.60 -1.87 2.55
N GLY A 135 5.25 -1.38 1.52
CA GLY A 135 6.67 -1.04 1.48
C GLY A 135 6.94 0.45 1.26
N PHE A 136 7.86 1.03 2.03
CA PHE A 136 8.16 2.46 2.01
C PHE A 136 9.65 2.73 1.89
N SER A 137 10.03 3.65 0.99
CA SER A 137 11.40 4.18 0.89
C SER A 137 11.78 5.15 2.03
N ARG A 138 10.82 5.55 2.87
CA ARG A 138 10.99 6.46 4.02
C ARG A 138 10.34 5.89 5.26
N ASP A 139 10.86 6.23 6.44
CA ASP A 139 10.25 5.83 7.71
C ASP A 139 9.00 6.68 7.97
N ARG A 140 7.81 6.05 7.87
CA ARG A 140 6.54 6.71 8.17
C ARG A 140 6.50 7.26 9.59
N ARG A 141 7.15 6.60 10.55
CA ARG A 141 7.14 7.05 11.97
C ARG A 141 7.85 8.39 12.13
N ILE A 142 8.93 8.61 11.37
CA ILE A 142 9.63 9.89 11.33
C ILE A 142 8.71 10.96 10.74
N PHE A 143 8.04 10.65 9.64
CA PHE A 143 7.09 11.58 9.02
C PHE A 143 5.97 12.01 9.99
N TYR A 144 5.32 11.06 10.65
CA TYR A 144 4.26 11.37 11.63
C TYR A 144 4.76 12.16 12.82
N ARG A 145 5.96 11.84 13.34
CA ARG A 145 6.58 12.57 14.45
C ARG A 145 6.90 14.02 14.06
N ASP A 146 7.51 14.21 12.89
CA ASP A 146 8.00 15.52 12.45
C ASP A 146 6.84 16.42 11.97
N ASN A 147 5.70 15.83 11.63
CA ASN A 147 4.50 16.52 11.13
C ASN A 147 3.27 16.35 12.02
N ALA A 148 3.44 16.13 13.33
CA ALA A 148 2.33 15.91 14.26
C ALA A 148 1.22 16.99 14.17
N LYS A 149 1.62 18.24 13.93
CA LYS A 149 0.73 19.40 13.72
C LYS A 149 -0.24 19.28 12.53
N LEU A 150 0.01 18.38 11.56
CA LEU A 150 -0.90 18.14 10.44
C LEU A 150 -2.10 17.27 10.82
N PHE A 151 -2.01 16.58 11.97
CA PHE A 151 -3.00 15.60 12.43
C PHE A 151 -3.71 16.04 13.72
N GLU A 152 -3.42 17.25 14.20
CA GLU A 152 -4.15 17.88 15.29
C GLU A 152 -5.49 18.38 14.75
N TYR A 153 -6.60 17.95 15.35
CA TYR A 153 -7.93 18.38 14.96
C TYR A 153 -8.14 19.86 15.35
N GLU A 154 -8.65 20.68 14.43
CA GLU A 154 -9.10 22.05 14.70
C GLU A 154 -10.44 22.08 15.49
N ASP A 155 -10.62 21.18 16.46
CA ASP A 155 -11.81 21.13 17.33
C ASP A 155 -11.60 21.87 18.66
N ALA A 156 -10.52 22.65 18.78
CA ALA A 156 -10.43 23.66 19.82
C ALA A 156 -11.34 24.84 19.45
N THR A 157 -12.60 24.79 19.86
CA THR A 157 -13.38 26.01 20.01
C THR A 157 -12.65 26.90 21.01
N ASP A 158 -12.12 28.04 20.56
CA ASP A 158 -11.80 29.12 21.48
C ASP A 158 -13.09 29.51 22.21
N SER A 159 -12.98 29.75 23.52
CA SER A 159 -14.07 30.18 24.40
C SER A 159 -14.70 31.55 24.03
N ASP A 160 -14.40 32.09 22.85
CA ASP A 160 -14.91 33.36 22.31
C ASP A 160 -15.47 33.23 20.87
N GLY A 161 -15.72 32.02 20.37
CA GLY A 161 -16.64 31.80 19.24
C GLY A 161 -16.29 32.47 17.90
N SER A 162 -15.03 32.84 17.64
CA SER A 162 -14.63 33.48 16.39
C SER A 162 -13.82 32.52 15.50
N LYS A 163 -14.34 32.23 14.30
CA LYS A 163 -13.66 31.40 13.28
C LYS A 163 -12.38 32.07 12.77
N VAL A 164 -11.25 31.37 12.87
CA VAL A 164 -9.98 31.78 12.24
C VAL A 164 -10.15 31.74 10.72
N ARG A 165 -10.21 32.91 10.07
CA ARG A 165 -10.09 33.03 8.61
C ARG A 165 -8.61 32.98 8.23
N ARG A 166 -8.22 32.05 7.36
CA ARG A 166 -6.93 32.12 6.64
C ARG A 166 -7.14 32.67 5.23
N ASN A 167 -6.25 33.60 4.85
CA ASN A 167 -6.11 34.20 3.52
C ASN A 167 -5.71 33.16 2.46
#